data_AF-A0A1I7U423-F1
#
_entry.id   AF-A0A1I7U423-F1
#
_cell.length_a   1.000
_cell.length_b   1.000
_cell.length_c   1.000
_cell.angle_alpha   90.00
_cell.angle_beta   90.00
_cell.angle_gamma   90.00
#
_symmetry.space_group_name_H-M   'P 1'
#
loop_
_entity.id
_entity.type
_entity.pdbx_description
1 polymer ?
#
loop_
_entity_poly.entity_id
_entity_poly.type
_entity_poly.pdbx_seq_one_letter_code
_entity_poly.pdbx_strand_id
1 'polypeptide(L)'
;MLSGIFAQWMMSIAILLVGFVVFAYTGFSGFYPLAMLGGASWCIGNATAIPIIQRLGLAVSILIWNTSNCLTGWAGGRFGLFGMKAQVPASPFLNYLGLVFVVIGGSIFAQVRSEPAPAKSIKSNRASFDMENLNSEEKKALNTESSDDGGLETEILRPTKDLNSGSQRLFAFIAALIAGLFYGMTFVPVIRMIDNPEIYKGYPVDGLSYVFSHYFGIFITSTIIFLIYTIFRRNQPYAPPNLFLPGMAAGLLWAIAQTSFFVANQHLSQTVTFPIISQMPGCIAAAWSIFYFREIRGKRNFMLLGAAMSITITGAVLVGLSKNIKF
;
A
#
# COMPACT_ATOMS: atom_id res chain seq x y z
N MET A 1 -12.66 9.77 -4.63
CA MET A 1 -12.42 10.26 -3.25
C MET A 1 -13.41 9.70 -2.22
N LEU A 2 -14.73 9.91 -2.38
CA LEU A 2 -15.74 9.63 -1.35
C LEU A 2 -15.85 8.14 -0.96
N SER A 3 -15.87 7.25 -1.94
CA SER A 3 -15.89 5.78 -1.73
C SER A 3 -14.68 5.26 -0.96
N GLY A 4 -13.55 5.97 -1.05
CA GLY A 4 -12.28 5.60 -0.43
C GLY A 4 -12.25 5.74 1.08
N ILE A 5 -12.95 6.74 1.61
CA ILE A 5 -12.95 7.03 3.05
C ILE A 5 -13.71 5.93 3.80
N PHE A 6 -14.86 5.50 3.26
CA PHE A 6 -15.62 4.39 3.81
C PHE A 6 -14.83 3.07 3.72
N ALA A 7 -14.21 2.78 2.57
CA ALA A 7 -13.39 1.58 2.40
C ALA A 7 -12.18 1.55 3.36
N GLN A 8 -11.51 2.69 3.58
CA GLN A 8 -10.44 2.80 4.56
C GLN A 8 -10.93 2.57 5.99
N TRP A 9 -12.11 3.07 6.33
CA TRP A 9 -12.69 2.82 7.65
C TRP A 9 -13.02 1.35 7.86
N MET A 10 -13.61 0.66 6.87
CA MET A 10 -13.82 -0.79 6.92
C MET A 10 -12.50 -1.57 7.05
N MET A 11 -11.49 -1.18 6.27
CA MET A 11 -10.14 -1.72 6.37
C MET A 11 -9.58 -1.55 7.79
N SER A 12 -9.76 -0.38 8.41
CA SER A 12 -9.27 -0.11 9.77
C SER A 12 -9.93 -0.99 10.84
N ILE A 13 -11.21 -1.37 10.66
CA ILE A 13 -11.92 -2.27 11.58
C ILE A 13 -11.29 -3.67 11.50
N ALA A 14 -11.10 -4.22 10.29
CA ALA A 14 -10.44 -5.49 10.11
C ALA A 14 -9.01 -5.49 10.67
N ILE A 15 -8.27 -4.41 10.47
CA ILE A 15 -6.93 -4.23 11.04
C ILE A 15 -6.97 -4.31 12.58
N LEU A 16 -7.91 -3.61 13.22
CA LEU A 16 -8.07 -3.66 14.67
C LEU A 16 -8.40 -5.07 15.17
N LEU A 17 -9.26 -5.80 14.47
CA LEU A 17 -9.60 -7.19 14.84
C LEU A 17 -8.37 -8.10 14.82
N VAL A 18 -7.54 -8.01 13.79
CA VAL A 18 -6.26 -8.74 13.73
C VAL A 18 -5.32 -8.28 14.84
N GLY A 19 -5.28 -6.98 15.14
CA GLY A 19 -4.50 -6.43 16.24
C GLY A 19 -4.89 -7.01 17.58
N PHE A 20 -6.18 -7.22 17.82
CA PHE A 20 -6.67 -7.86 19.03
C PHE A 20 -6.26 -9.34 19.10
N VAL A 21 -6.26 -10.06 17.97
CA VAL A 21 -5.74 -11.43 17.92
C VAL A 21 -4.24 -11.47 18.27
N VAL A 22 -3.45 -10.56 17.72
CA VAL A 22 -2.02 -10.44 18.06
C VAL A 22 -1.84 -10.08 19.53
N PHE A 23 -2.68 -9.18 20.08
CA PHE A 23 -2.67 -8.80 21.48
C PHE A 23 -2.92 -9.99 22.43
N ALA A 24 -3.89 -10.84 22.09
CA ALA A 24 -4.16 -12.06 22.84
C ALA A 24 -3.00 -13.06 22.71
N TYR A 25 -2.44 -13.21 21.50
CA TYR A 25 -1.29 -14.09 21.24
C TYR A 25 -0.04 -13.69 22.03
N THR A 26 0.22 -12.39 22.21
CA THR A 26 1.35 -11.89 23.02
C THR A 26 1.08 -11.88 24.52
N GLY A 27 -0.02 -12.50 24.99
CA GLY A 27 -0.35 -12.58 26.41
C GLY A 27 -0.81 -11.25 26.99
N PHE A 28 -1.50 -10.41 26.20
CA PHE A 28 -1.97 -9.08 26.59
C PHE A 28 -0.83 -8.16 27.05
N SER A 29 0.14 -7.98 26.16
CA SER A 29 1.42 -7.28 26.37
C SER A 29 1.34 -5.80 26.81
N GLY A 30 0.18 -5.26 27.15
CA GLY A 30 -0.05 -3.86 27.51
C GLY A 30 -0.42 -2.95 26.33
N PHE A 31 -0.75 -1.70 26.65
CA PHE A 31 -1.14 -0.68 25.67
C PHE A 31 -0.20 0.53 25.74
N TYR A 32 0.37 0.91 24.61
CA TYR A 32 1.42 1.92 24.48
C TYR A 32 0.96 3.04 23.54
N PRO A 33 0.40 4.15 24.07
CA PRO A 33 -0.21 5.20 23.24
C PRO A 33 0.74 5.81 22.20
N LEU A 34 2.04 5.87 22.48
CA LEU A 34 3.01 6.42 21.53
C LEU A 34 3.09 5.60 20.22
N ALA A 35 2.85 4.28 20.29
CA ALA A 35 2.78 3.42 19.10
C ALA A 35 1.60 3.79 18.17
N MET A 36 0.53 4.37 18.71
CA MET A 36 -0.63 4.81 17.93
C MET A 36 -0.25 5.88 16.91
N LEU A 37 0.76 6.72 17.20
CA LEU A 37 1.22 7.77 16.26
C LEU A 37 1.77 7.17 14.97
N GLY A 38 2.36 5.97 15.04
CA GLY A 38 2.85 5.25 13.87
C GLY A 38 1.70 4.79 12.98
N GLY A 39 0.63 4.28 13.59
CA GLY A 39 -0.58 3.87 12.90
C GLY A 39 -1.36 5.06 12.34
N ALA A 40 -1.46 6.14 13.10
CA ALA A 40 -2.05 7.40 12.67
C ALA A 40 -1.31 7.96 11.44
N SER A 41 0.02 7.96 11.46
CA SER A 41 0.85 8.39 10.33
C SER A 41 0.52 7.60 9.06
N TRP A 42 0.50 6.27 9.15
CA TRP A 42 0.12 5.43 8.01
C TRP A 42 -1.29 5.71 7.51
N CYS A 43 -2.26 5.83 8.43
CA CYS A 43 -3.67 6.07 8.11
C CYS A 43 -3.90 7.42 7.40
N ILE A 44 -3.16 8.46 7.80
CA ILE A 44 -3.17 9.78 7.15
C ILE A 44 -2.61 9.68 5.73
N GLY A 45 -1.47 9.00 5.55
CA GLY A 45 -0.91 8.75 4.23
C GLY A 45 -1.93 8.04 3.33
N ASN A 46 -2.56 6.98 3.84
CA ASN A 46 -3.50 6.14 3.11
C ASN A 46 -4.77 6.90 2.68
N ALA A 47 -5.23 7.84 3.51
CA ALA A 47 -6.41 8.65 3.20
C ALA A 47 -6.24 9.52 1.94
N THR A 48 -4.98 9.84 1.60
CA THR A 48 -4.65 10.66 0.42
C THR A 48 -4.42 9.83 -0.84
N ALA A 49 -4.33 8.49 -0.75
CA ALA A 49 -3.95 7.62 -1.86
C ALA A 49 -4.90 7.74 -3.06
N ILE A 50 -6.22 7.66 -2.84
CA ILE A 50 -7.21 7.75 -3.92
C ILE A 50 -7.19 9.11 -4.63
N PRO A 51 -7.23 10.26 -3.91
CA PRO A 51 -7.04 11.57 -4.53
C PRO A 51 -5.77 11.68 -5.39
N ILE A 52 -4.64 11.12 -4.94
CA ILE A 52 -3.38 11.15 -5.67
C ILE A 52 -3.48 10.31 -6.94
N ILE A 53 -3.98 9.07 -6.84
CA ILE A 53 -4.17 8.14 -7.97
C ILE A 53 -5.05 8.78 -9.05
N GLN A 54 -6.14 9.43 -8.64
CA GLN A 54 -7.07 10.10 -9.57
C GLN A 54 -6.41 11.24 -10.38
N ARG A 55 -5.26 11.77 -9.93
CA ARG A 55 -4.57 12.92 -10.55
C ARG A 55 -3.30 12.54 -11.30
N LEU A 56 -2.51 11.60 -10.78
CA LEU A 56 -1.24 11.19 -11.38
C LEU A 56 -1.34 9.87 -12.16
N GLY A 57 -2.41 9.10 -11.94
CA GLY A 57 -2.53 7.72 -12.37
C GLY A 57 -1.92 6.75 -11.36
N LEU A 58 -2.38 5.50 -11.38
CA LEU A 58 -2.02 4.47 -10.41
C LEU A 58 -0.51 4.21 -10.35
N ALA A 59 0.11 3.90 -11.50
CA ALA A 59 1.52 3.52 -11.57
C ALA A 59 2.49 4.62 -11.10
N VAL A 60 2.26 5.87 -11.55
CA VAL A 60 3.10 7.02 -11.19
C VAL A 60 2.99 7.31 -9.69
N SER A 61 1.76 7.28 -9.16
CA SER A 61 1.55 7.52 -7.73
C SER A 61 2.24 6.46 -6.86
N ILE A 62 2.07 5.17 -7.19
CA ILE A 62 2.72 4.05 -6.50
C ILE A 62 4.23 4.23 -6.46
N LEU A 63 4.85 4.56 -7.60
CA LEU A 63 6.29 4.77 -7.66
C LEU A 63 6.75 5.86 -6.70
N ILE A 64 6.10 7.03 -6.74
CA ILE A 64 6.53 8.20 -5.98
C ILE A 64 6.41 7.93 -4.48
N TRP A 65 5.25 7.46 -4.01
CA TRP A 65 5.08 7.26 -2.57
C TRP A 65 5.85 6.04 -2.06
N ASN A 66 6.05 4.98 -2.86
CA ASN A 66 6.85 3.83 -2.42
C ASN A 66 8.35 4.19 -2.35
N THR A 67 8.83 4.99 -3.29
CA THR A 67 10.21 5.50 -3.26
C THR A 67 10.41 6.39 -2.03
N SER A 68 9.47 7.32 -1.79
CA SER A 68 9.50 8.18 -0.60
C SER A 68 9.42 7.37 0.70
N ASN A 69 8.50 6.41 0.80
CA ASN A 69 8.38 5.46 1.92
C ASN A 69 9.69 4.70 2.19
N CYS A 70 10.27 4.11 1.14
CA CYS A 70 11.52 3.39 1.21
C CYS A 70 12.65 4.28 1.74
N LEU A 71 12.83 5.47 1.15
CA LEU A 71 13.91 6.38 1.51
C LEU A 71 13.73 6.93 2.93
N THR A 72 12.50 7.31 3.31
CA THR A 72 12.21 7.80 4.66
C THR A 72 12.47 6.74 5.72
N GLY A 73 11.97 5.52 5.52
CA GLY A 73 12.20 4.42 6.47
C GLY A 73 13.67 3.99 6.54
N TRP A 74 14.32 3.87 5.38
CA TRP A 74 15.74 3.56 5.30
C TRP A 74 16.61 4.64 5.96
N ALA A 75 16.37 5.93 5.68
CA ALA A 75 17.12 7.04 6.26
C ALA A 75 16.86 7.16 7.76
N GLY A 76 15.62 6.92 8.19
CA GLY A 76 15.23 6.84 9.60
C GLY A 76 16.11 5.87 10.37
N GLY A 77 16.16 4.61 9.91
CA GLY A 77 17.03 3.58 10.49
C GLY A 77 18.52 3.92 10.36
N ARG A 78 18.98 4.31 9.17
CA ARG A 78 20.40 4.50 8.87
C ARG A 78 21.06 5.59 9.69
N PHE A 79 20.35 6.70 9.91
CA PHE A 79 20.88 7.90 10.57
C PHE A 79 20.34 8.08 12.00
N GLY A 80 19.42 7.23 12.47
CA GLY A 80 18.82 7.38 13.79
C GLY A 80 17.94 8.64 13.89
N LEU A 81 17.20 8.95 12.83
CA LEU A 81 16.34 10.14 12.83
C LEU A 81 15.21 10.00 13.85
N PHE A 82 14.65 11.14 14.28
CA PHE A 82 13.53 11.18 15.24
C PHE A 82 13.87 10.53 16.61
N GLY A 83 15.17 10.50 16.92
CA GLY A 83 15.79 9.94 18.13
C GLY A 83 15.59 8.44 18.32
N MET A 84 15.52 7.71 17.20
CA MET A 84 15.90 6.29 17.16
C MET A 84 17.43 6.16 17.25
N LYS A 85 17.94 4.98 17.57
CA LYS A 85 19.39 4.72 17.50
C LYS A 85 19.77 4.40 16.05
N ALA A 86 20.93 4.86 15.60
CA ALA A 86 21.37 4.63 14.22
C ALA A 86 21.68 3.13 14.00
N GLN A 87 20.96 2.52 13.06
CA GLN A 87 21.08 1.11 12.68
C GLN A 87 21.98 0.97 11.46
N VAL A 88 23.30 1.09 11.68
CA VAL A 88 24.30 0.97 10.62
C VAL A 88 24.49 -0.52 10.25
N PRO A 89 24.31 -0.91 8.97
CA PRO A 89 24.54 -2.29 8.53
C PRO A 89 26.03 -2.64 8.56
N ALA A 90 26.35 -3.94 8.56
CA ALA A 90 27.73 -4.41 8.60
C ALA A 90 28.56 -3.91 7.40
N SER A 91 27.97 -3.89 6.20
CA SER A 91 28.56 -3.25 5.01
C SER A 91 27.67 -2.09 4.53
N PRO A 92 28.03 -0.83 4.84
CA PRO A 92 27.33 0.33 4.31
C PRO A 92 27.33 0.36 2.78
N PHE A 93 28.46 0.03 2.14
CA PHE A 93 28.59 0.07 0.69
C PHE A 93 27.55 -0.83 -0.02
N LEU A 94 27.44 -2.10 0.40
CA LEU A 94 26.43 -3.02 -0.14
C LEU A 94 25.01 -2.50 0.06
N ASN A 95 24.75 -1.89 1.22
CA ASN A 95 23.44 -1.36 1.55
C ASN A 95 23.03 -0.19 0.64
N TYR A 96 23.93 0.78 0.43
CA TYR A 96 23.69 1.90 -0.48
C TYR A 96 23.56 1.44 -1.93
N LEU A 97 24.43 0.54 -2.39
CA LEU A 97 24.37 -0.01 -3.74
C LEU A 97 23.05 -0.76 -3.98
N GLY A 98 22.65 -1.60 -3.03
CA GLY A 98 21.40 -2.31 -3.09
C GLY A 98 20.17 -1.39 -3.07
N LEU A 99 20.19 -0.33 -2.25
CA LEU A 99 19.14 0.70 -2.25
C LEU A 99 19.00 1.37 -3.61
N VAL A 100 20.11 1.76 -4.24
CA VAL A 100 20.11 2.36 -5.58
C VAL A 100 19.48 1.40 -6.59
N PHE A 101 19.83 0.11 -6.53
CA PHE A 101 19.27 -0.89 -7.42
C PHE A 101 17.76 -1.08 -7.20
N VAL A 102 17.30 -1.13 -5.95
CA VAL A 102 15.86 -1.20 -5.64
C VAL A 102 15.10 -0.02 -6.22
N VAL A 103 15.60 1.21 -6.06
CA VAL A 103 14.95 2.43 -6.57
C VAL A 103 14.94 2.47 -8.11
N ILE A 104 16.04 2.09 -8.75
CA ILE A 104 16.11 1.99 -10.22
C ILE A 104 15.15 0.91 -10.73
N GLY A 105 15.16 -0.28 -10.12
CA GLY A 105 14.27 -1.37 -10.46
C GLY A 105 12.79 -0.97 -10.33
N GLY A 106 12.44 -0.29 -9.23
CA GLY A 106 11.09 0.26 -9.03
C GLY A 106 10.68 1.28 -10.09
N SER A 107 11.61 2.15 -10.48
CA SER A 107 11.38 3.15 -11.53
C SER A 107 11.16 2.52 -12.91
N ILE A 108 11.87 1.42 -13.23
CA ILE A 108 11.65 0.66 -14.47
C ILE A 108 10.31 -0.10 -14.38
N PHE A 109 9.98 -0.65 -13.21
CA PHE A 109 8.70 -1.33 -12.96
C PHE A 109 7.50 -0.44 -13.27
N ALA A 110 7.55 0.83 -12.88
CA ALA A 110 6.48 1.79 -13.13
C ALA A 110 6.27 2.13 -14.61
N GLN A 111 7.26 1.82 -15.47
CA GLN A 111 7.18 2.05 -16.92
C GLN A 111 6.57 0.86 -17.68
N VAL A 112 6.40 -0.29 -17.02
CA VAL A 112 5.77 -1.47 -17.63
C VAL A 112 4.29 -1.16 -17.83
N ARG A 113 3.86 -1.09 -19.09
CA ARG A 113 2.45 -0.93 -19.44
C ARG A 113 1.75 -2.28 -19.39
N SER A 114 0.72 -2.39 -18.57
CA SER A 114 -0.23 -3.50 -18.64
C SER A 114 -1.28 -3.17 -19.71
N GLU A 115 -1.38 -3.99 -20.76
CA GLU A 115 -2.52 -3.95 -21.67
C GLU A 115 -3.63 -4.80 -21.04
N PRO A 116 -4.88 -4.31 -20.92
CA PRO A 116 -5.99 -5.17 -20.55
C PRO A 116 -6.14 -6.30 -21.58
N ALA A 117 -6.36 -7.53 -21.14
CA ALA A 117 -6.60 -8.64 -22.05
C ALA A 117 -7.81 -8.34 -22.95
N PRO A 118 -7.79 -8.66 -24.27
CA PRO A 118 -8.98 -8.55 -25.10
C PRO A 118 -10.02 -9.53 -24.54
N ALA A 119 -11.19 -9.00 -24.15
CA ALA A 119 -12.31 -9.78 -23.64
C ALA A 119 -12.62 -10.93 -24.61
N LYS A 120 -12.35 -12.17 -24.19
CA LYS A 120 -12.77 -13.37 -24.93
C LYS A 120 -14.26 -13.55 -24.68
N SER A 121 -15.08 -13.22 -25.67
CA SER A 121 -16.51 -13.52 -25.67
C SER A 121 -16.73 -15.03 -25.64
N ILE A 122 -17.21 -15.55 -24.51
CA ILE A 122 -17.77 -16.90 -24.44
C ILE A 122 -19.14 -16.84 -25.10
N LYS A 123 -19.27 -17.43 -26.29
CA LYS A 123 -20.55 -17.64 -26.97
C LYS A 123 -21.39 -18.63 -26.18
N SER A 124 -22.54 -18.18 -25.67
CA SER A 124 -23.64 -19.04 -25.23
C SER A 124 -24.85 -18.77 -26.12
N ASN A 125 -25.26 -19.79 -26.89
CA ASN A 125 -26.46 -19.82 -27.71
C ASN A 125 -27.71 -19.55 -26.87
N ARG A 126 -28.48 -18.50 -27.18
CA ARG A 126 -29.94 -18.50 -27.05
C ARG A 126 -30.58 -17.65 -28.16
N ALA A 127 -31.68 -18.20 -28.65
CA ALA A 127 -32.44 -17.88 -29.85
C ALA A 127 -32.72 -16.37 -30.10
N SER A 128 -32.77 -16.05 -31.39
CA SER A 128 -33.20 -14.77 -31.96
C SER A 128 -34.60 -14.37 -31.47
N PHE A 129 -34.74 -13.14 -30.98
CA PHE A 129 -36.03 -12.47 -30.82
C PHE A 129 -35.93 -11.07 -31.43
N ASP A 130 -36.86 -10.78 -32.33
CA ASP A 130 -36.88 -9.62 -33.23
C ASP A 130 -36.88 -8.27 -32.50
N MET A 131 -35.97 -7.40 -32.92
CA MET A 131 -35.63 -6.12 -32.28
C MET A 131 -36.33 -4.91 -32.92
N GLU A 132 -37.46 -5.10 -33.58
CA GLU A 132 -38.15 -4.02 -34.33
C GLU A 132 -39.27 -3.32 -33.55
N ASN A 133 -39.70 -3.83 -32.39
CA ASN A 133 -40.89 -3.31 -31.67
C ASN A 133 -40.65 -2.73 -30.26
N LEU A 134 -39.42 -2.33 -29.90
CA LEU A 134 -39.12 -1.78 -28.56
C LEU A 134 -39.03 -0.24 -28.52
N ASN A 135 -39.65 0.37 -27.50
CA ASN A 135 -39.70 1.82 -27.31
C ASN A 135 -38.38 2.39 -26.74
N SER A 136 -38.17 3.70 -26.92
CA SER A 136 -36.91 4.40 -26.63
C SER A 136 -36.44 4.38 -25.16
N GLU A 137 -37.31 4.04 -24.22
CA GLU A 137 -36.94 3.86 -22.80
C GLU A 137 -36.49 2.42 -22.49
N GLU A 138 -37.01 1.41 -23.18
CA GLU A 138 -36.53 0.02 -23.06
C GLU A 138 -35.16 -0.16 -23.73
N LYS A 139 -34.86 0.61 -24.78
CA LYS A 139 -33.49 0.76 -25.32
C LYS A 139 -32.50 1.39 -24.33
N LYS A 140 -32.98 2.14 -23.33
CA LYS A 140 -32.14 2.71 -22.26
C LYS A 140 -31.95 1.76 -21.08
N ALA A 141 -32.97 0.95 -20.78
CA ALA A 141 -32.87 -0.14 -19.79
C ALA A 141 -31.87 -1.23 -20.25
N LEU A 142 -31.89 -1.59 -21.53
CA LEU A 142 -30.98 -2.59 -22.13
C LEU A 142 -29.51 -2.15 -22.21
N ASN A 143 -29.21 -0.85 -22.09
CA ASN A 143 -27.83 -0.33 -22.02
C ASN A 143 -27.28 -0.26 -20.58
N THR A 144 -28.11 -0.55 -19.58
CA THR A 144 -27.76 -0.43 -18.16
C THR A 144 -27.61 -1.81 -17.48
N GLU A 145 -28.00 -2.89 -18.16
CA GLU A 145 -27.87 -4.26 -17.67
C GLU A 145 -26.94 -5.09 -18.55
N SER A 146 -25.64 -4.85 -18.41
CA SER A 146 -24.63 -5.90 -18.61
C SER A 146 -23.55 -5.75 -17.53
N SER A 147 -23.98 -5.86 -16.27
CA SER A 147 -23.13 -6.34 -15.20
C SER A 147 -23.32 -7.86 -15.18
N ASP A 148 -22.27 -8.63 -15.44
CA ASP A 148 -21.77 -9.68 -14.52
C ASP A 148 -20.79 -10.60 -15.27
N ASP A 149 -19.50 -10.49 -14.92
CA ASP A 149 -18.63 -11.67 -14.75
C ASP A 149 -17.41 -11.28 -13.89
N GLY A 150 -17.51 -11.57 -12.58
CA GLY A 150 -16.47 -12.21 -11.76
C GLY A 150 -15.06 -11.61 -11.63
N GLY A 151 -14.76 -10.46 -12.22
CA GLY A 151 -13.41 -9.91 -12.27
C GLY A 151 -13.08 -9.00 -11.09
N LEU A 152 -12.08 -9.40 -10.29
CA LEU A 152 -11.31 -8.51 -9.43
C LEU A 152 -10.41 -7.59 -10.30
N GLU A 153 -10.95 -6.99 -11.36
CA GLU A 153 -10.29 -5.92 -12.06
C GLU A 153 -10.55 -4.65 -11.27
N THR A 154 -9.48 -4.19 -10.62
CA THR A 154 -9.36 -2.82 -10.15
C THR A 154 -9.77 -1.93 -11.30
N GLU A 155 -11.00 -1.39 -11.25
CA GLU A 155 -11.51 -0.43 -12.20
C GLU A 155 -10.41 0.61 -12.37
N ILE A 156 -9.70 0.53 -13.49
CA ILE A 156 -8.61 1.42 -13.83
C ILE A 156 -9.29 2.78 -13.81
N LEU A 157 -9.08 3.52 -12.71
CA LEU A 157 -9.57 4.87 -12.48
C LEU A 157 -8.99 5.74 -13.60
N ARG A 158 -9.62 5.68 -14.78
CA ARG A 158 -9.37 6.59 -15.86
C ARG A 158 -9.77 7.96 -15.33
N PRO A 159 -8.89 8.97 -15.39
CA PRO A 159 -9.22 10.30 -14.91
C PRO A 159 -10.44 10.81 -15.70
N THR A 160 -11.61 10.79 -15.07
CA THR A 160 -12.84 11.36 -15.59
C THR A 160 -12.81 12.86 -15.38
N LYS A 161 -12.19 13.54 -16.36
CA LYS A 161 -12.16 14.98 -16.69
C LYS A 161 -10.73 15.45 -16.90
N ASP A 162 -10.50 16.09 -18.04
CA ASP A 162 -9.35 16.95 -18.35
C ASP A 162 -9.23 18.08 -17.31
N LEU A 163 -8.67 17.76 -16.15
CA LEU A 163 -8.22 18.74 -15.16
C LEU A 163 -6.70 18.81 -15.21
N ASN A 164 -6.19 19.09 -16.42
CA ASN A 164 -4.77 19.11 -16.75
C ASN A 164 -4.17 20.51 -16.55
N SER A 165 -4.33 21.08 -15.35
CA SER A 165 -3.48 22.19 -14.93
C SER A 165 -2.20 21.59 -14.33
N GLY A 166 -1.04 21.96 -14.86
CA GLY A 166 0.26 21.52 -14.34
C GLY A 166 0.40 21.71 -12.83
N SER A 167 -0.25 22.74 -12.27
CA SER A 167 -0.30 23.02 -10.83
C SER A 167 -1.02 21.92 -10.04
N GLN A 168 -2.16 21.40 -10.52
CA GLN A 168 -2.88 20.31 -9.82
C GLN A 168 -2.09 19.01 -9.82
N ARG A 169 -1.36 18.75 -10.91
CA ARG A 169 -0.47 17.59 -11.03
C ARG A 169 0.73 17.73 -10.08
N LEU A 170 1.28 18.93 -9.95
CA LEU A 170 2.34 19.24 -8.97
C LEU A 170 1.85 19.05 -7.53
N PHE A 171 0.65 19.53 -7.18
CA PHE A 171 0.08 19.30 -5.85
C PHE A 171 -0.09 17.82 -5.53
N ALA A 172 -0.59 17.03 -6.49
CA ALA A 172 -0.71 15.58 -6.30
C ALA A 172 0.65 14.90 -6.15
N PHE A 173 1.67 15.37 -6.88
CA PHE A 173 3.05 14.87 -6.76
C PHE A 173 3.64 15.15 -5.37
N ILE A 174 3.47 16.38 -4.87
CA ILE A 174 3.90 16.75 -3.51
C ILE A 174 3.13 15.93 -2.47
N ALA A 175 1.82 15.76 -2.64
CA ALA A 175 1.01 14.93 -1.76
C ALA A 175 1.48 13.46 -1.76
N ALA A 176 1.89 12.90 -2.90
CA ALA A 176 2.46 11.56 -2.98
C ALA A 176 3.78 11.43 -2.21
N LEU A 177 4.66 12.43 -2.31
CA LEU A 177 5.90 12.47 -1.51
C LEU A 177 5.61 12.51 -0.02
N ILE A 178 4.67 13.37 0.41
CA ILE A 178 4.25 13.51 1.80
C ILE A 178 3.61 12.21 2.30
N ALA A 179 2.71 11.59 1.52
CA ALA A 179 2.10 10.31 1.87
C ALA A 179 3.16 9.21 2.07
N GLY A 180 4.16 9.15 1.18
CA GLY A 180 5.29 8.25 1.32
C GLY A 180 6.11 8.51 2.59
N LEU A 181 6.34 9.78 2.95
CA LEU A 181 7.01 10.14 4.19
C LEU A 181 6.21 9.64 5.40
N PHE A 182 4.89 9.83 5.42
CA PHE A 182 4.02 9.31 6.47
C PHE A 182 4.05 7.78 6.58
N TYR A 183 4.10 7.07 5.46
CA TYR A 183 4.29 5.61 5.46
C TYR A 183 5.66 5.22 6.04
N GLY A 184 6.73 5.93 5.66
CA GLY A 184 8.08 5.66 6.15
C GLY A 184 8.23 5.88 7.66
N MET A 185 7.47 6.84 8.20
CA MET A 185 7.45 7.14 9.64
C MET A 185 6.65 6.13 10.48
N THR A 186 5.96 5.17 9.86
CA THR A 186 4.99 4.30 10.55
C THR A 186 5.58 3.53 11.74
N PHE A 187 6.86 3.12 11.66
CA PHE A 187 7.52 2.37 12.72
C PHE A 187 8.32 3.25 13.69
N VAL A 188 8.51 4.54 13.38
CA VAL A 188 9.39 5.44 14.14
C VAL A 188 9.04 5.49 15.64
N PRO A 189 7.76 5.66 16.04
CA PRO A 189 7.44 5.74 17.47
C PRO A 189 7.70 4.42 18.22
N VAL A 190 7.48 3.28 17.57
CA VAL A 190 7.72 1.96 18.15
C VAL A 190 9.21 1.71 18.31
N ILE A 191 10.00 1.93 17.26
CA ILE A 191 11.45 1.74 17.33
C ILE A 191 12.10 2.70 18.32
N ARG A 192 11.63 3.95 18.40
CA ARG A 192 12.10 4.89 19.41
C ARG A 192 11.90 4.34 20.84
N MET A 193 10.79 3.69 21.13
CA MET A 193 10.56 3.09 22.45
C MET A 193 11.49 1.91 22.72
N ILE A 194 11.66 1.03 21.73
CA ILE A 194 12.52 -0.16 21.84
C ILE A 194 13.99 0.24 21.99
N ASP A 195 14.45 1.23 21.21
CA ASP A 195 15.85 1.64 21.17
C ASP A 195 16.27 2.42 22.43
N ASN A 196 15.36 3.04 23.17
CA ASN A 196 15.68 3.91 24.32
C ASN A 196 15.11 3.36 25.65
N PRO A 197 15.57 2.18 26.12
CA PRO A 197 15.07 1.56 27.34
C PRO A 197 15.34 2.38 28.61
N GLU A 198 16.33 3.28 28.56
CA GLU A 198 16.62 4.23 29.65
C GLU A 198 15.50 5.26 29.85
N ILE A 199 14.79 5.64 28.77
CA ILE A 199 13.64 6.56 28.79
C ILE A 199 12.35 5.78 29.05
N TYR A 200 12.19 4.62 28.43
CA TYR A 200 10.97 3.80 28.47
C TYR A 200 11.16 2.56 29.35
N LYS A 201 11.41 2.77 30.64
CA LYS A 201 11.66 1.67 31.59
C LYS A 201 10.44 0.76 31.71
N GLY A 202 10.67 -0.56 31.62
CA GLY A 202 9.61 -1.58 31.71
C GLY A 202 8.78 -1.74 30.44
N TYR A 203 9.14 -1.06 29.35
CA TYR A 203 8.49 -1.27 28.06
C TYR A 203 9.07 -2.53 27.38
N PRO A 204 8.24 -3.32 26.65
CA PRO A 204 8.69 -4.51 25.94
C PRO A 204 9.71 -4.17 24.86
N VAL A 205 10.72 -5.01 24.70
CA VAL A 205 11.63 -4.93 23.54
C VAL A 205 11.08 -5.60 22.30
N ASP A 206 10.01 -6.38 22.46
CA ASP A 206 9.35 -7.11 21.40
C ASP A 206 8.36 -6.21 20.64
N GLY A 207 8.62 -5.98 19.36
CA GLY A 207 7.82 -5.19 18.43
C GLY A 207 6.38 -5.66 18.30
N LEU A 208 6.12 -6.97 18.43
CA LEU A 208 4.75 -7.49 18.42
C LEU A 208 3.90 -6.96 19.57
N SER A 209 4.53 -6.64 20.70
CA SER A 209 3.82 -6.05 21.87
C SER A 209 3.19 -4.69 21.57
N TYR A 210 3.63 -4.01 20.51
CA TYR A 210 3.14 -2.70 20.10
C TYR A 210 2.11 -2.74 18.96
N VAL A 211 1.92 -3.89 18.31
CA VAL A 211 1.05 -4.04 17.13
C VAL A 211 -0.38 -3.62 17.43
N PHE A 212 -0.92 -4.03 18.59
CA PHE A 212 -2.27 -3.67 18.98
C PHE A 212 -2.45 -2.15 19.13
N SER A 213 -1.53 -1.48 19.84
CA SER A 213 -1.56 -0.02 19.99
C SER A 213 -1.36 0.70 18.65
N HIS A 214 -0.50 0.18 17.78
CA HIS A 214 -0.33 0.70 16.42
C HIS A 214 -1.63 0.62 15.61
N TYR A 215 -2.30 -0.55 15.60
CA TYR A 215 -3.57 -0.76 14.89
C TYR A 215 -4.73 0.02 15.49
N PHE A 216 -4.75 0.19 16.81
CA PHE A 216 -5.69 1.07 17.48
C PHE A 216 -5.52 2.52 17.02
N GLY A 217 -4.28 2.98 16.81
CA GLY A 217 -4.00 4.28 16.19
C GLY A 217 -4.61 4.42 14.79
N ILE A 218 -4.47 3.39 13.93
CA ILE A 218 -5.08 3.37 12.59
C ILE A 218 -6.60 3.51 12.68
N PHE A 219 -7.23 2.72 13.56
CA PHE A 219 -8.68 2.72 13.74
C PHE A 219 -9.22 4.06 14.23
N ILE A 220 -8.61 4.66 15.26
CA ILE A 220 -9.02 5.96 15.78
C ILE A 220 -8.85 7.05 14.73
N THR A 221 -7.70 7.10 14.05
CA THR A 221 -7.46 8.09 12.99
C THR A 221 -8.44 7.92 11.83
N SER A 222 -8.71 6.68 11.40
CA SER A 222 -9.67 6.44 10.32
C SER A 222 -11.10 6.79 10.73
N THR A 223 -11.46 6.52 11.98
CA THR A 223 -12.78 6.89 12.54
C THR A 223 -12.93 8.40 12.59
N ILE A 224 -11.91 9.14 13.03
CA ILE A 224 -11.93 10.61 13.02
C ILE A 224 -12.09 11.14 11.59
N ILE A 225 -11.34 10.62 10.62
CA ILE A 225 -11.47 11.03 9.21
C ILE A 225 -12.90 10.76 8.70
N PHE A 226 -13.48 9.60 9.02
CA PHE A 226 -14.84 9.25 8.61
C PHE A 226 -15.91 10.11 9.31
N LEU A 227 -15.72 10.45 10.58
CA LEU A 227 -16.60 11.36 11.32
C LEU A 227 -16.58 12.77 10.73
N ILE A 228 -15.38 13.32 10.49
CA ILE A 228 -15.21 14.63 9.85
C ILE A 228 -15.90 14.63 8.48
N TYR A 229 -15.66 13.58 7.69
CA TYR A 229 -16.34 13.39 6.40
C TYR A 229 -17.86 13.39 6.53
N THR A 230 -18.40 12.64 7.50
CA THR A 230 -19.84 12.52 7.74
C THR A 230 -20.46 13.86 8.16
N ILE A 231 -19.76 14.64 9.00
CA ILE A 231 -20.16 16.01 9.39
C ILE A 231 -20.24 16.92 8.17
N PHE A 232 -19.20 16.94 7.32
CA PHE A 232 -19.22 17.73 6.07
C PHE A 232 -20.33 17.29 5.11
N ARG A 233 -20.73 16.03 5.18
CA ARG A 233 -21.85 15.46 4.42
C ARG A 233 -23.20 15.62 5.10
N ARG A 234 -23.29 16.40 6.18
CA ARG A 234 -24.54 16.64 6.93
C ARG A 234 -25.26 15.33 7.29
N ASN A 235 -24.48 14.37 7.78
CA ASN A 235 -24.96 13.04 8.18
C ASN A 235 -25.52 12.17 7.02
N GLN A 236 -25.09 12.42 5.78
CA GLN A 236 -25.39 11.60 4.60
C GLN A 236 -24.08 11.06 3.96
N PRO A 237 -23.35 10.17 4.67
CA PRO A 237 -22.10 9.61 4.16
C PRO A 237 -22.38 8.63 3.01
N TYR A 238 -21.49 8.61 2.01
CA TYR A 238 -21.55 7.60 0.95
C TYR A 238 -20.88 6.30 1.42
N ALA A 239 -21.68 5.30 1.74
CA ALA A 239 -21.25 4.01 2.31
C ALA A 239 -21.88 2.84 1.54
N PRO A 240 -21.40 2.52 0.33
CA PRO A 240 -22.03 1.50 -0.49
C PRO A 240 -21.66 0.08 0.03
N PRO A 241 -22.63 -0.86 0.11
CA PRO A 241 -22.40 -2.19 0.69
C PRO A 241 -21.34 -3.03 -0.02
N ASN A 242 -21.16 -2.82 -1.33
CA ASN A 242 -20.18 -3.53 -2.14
C ASN A 242 -18.71 -3.27 -1.72
N LEU A 243 -18.44 -2.21 -0.95
CA LEU A 243 -17.11 -1.91 -0.43
C LEU A 243 -16.84 -2.53 0.94
N PHE A 244 -17.85 -3.07 1.61
CA PHE A 244 -17.71 -3.66 2.94
C PHE A 244 -16.77 -4.87 2.93
N LEU A 245 -17.14 -5.94 2.21
CA LEU A 245 -16.35 -7.18 2.18
C LEU A 245 -14.95 -6.98 1.59
N PRO A 246 -14.76 -6.27 0.45
CA PRO A 246 -13.43 -6.00 -0.08
C PRO A 246 -12.56 -5.18 0.89
N GLY A 247 -13.13 -4.18 1.56
CA GLY A 247 -12.43 -3.37 2.57
C GLY A 247 -11.97 -4.22 3.75
N MET A 248 -12.83 -5.09 4.27
CA MET A 248 -12.50 -6.02 5.35
C MET A 248 -11.38 -6.98 4.93
N ALA A 249 -11.50 -7.62 3.77
CA ALA A 249 -10.49 -8.57 3.25
C ALA A 249 -9.13 -7.90 3.05
N ALA A 250 -9.11 -6.69 2.48
CA ALA A 250 -7.89 -5.92 2.30
C ALA A 250 -7.25 -5.55 3.65
N GLY A 251 -8.04 -5.21 4.66
CA GLY A 251 -7.55 -4.92 6.01
C GLY A 251 -6.96 -6.14 6.71
N LEU A 252 -7.56 -7.32 6.56
CA LEU A 252 -7.01 -8.57 7.10
C LEU A 252 -5.63 -8.89 6.49
N LEU A 253 -5.54 -8.86 5.15
CA LEU A 253 -4.28 -9.13 4.45
C LEU A 253 -3.20 -8.11 4.80
N TRP A 254 -3.57 -6.82 4.83
CA TRP A 254 -2.65 -5.76 5.21
C TRP A 254 -2.16 -5.92 6.64
N ALA A 255 -3.04 -6.23 7.60
CA ALA A 255 -2.65 -6.42 9.00
C ALA A 255 -1.70 -7.60 9.20
N ILE A 256 -1.92 -8.71 8.49
CA ILE A 256 -0.99 -9.86 8.54
C ILE A 256 0.38 -9.46 7.98
N ALA A 257 0.40 -8.77 6.84
CA ALA A 257 1.63 -8.28 6.22
C ALA A 257 2.37 -7.27 7.12
N GLN A 258 1.63 -6.33 7.73
CA GLN A 258 2.20 -5.32 8.61
C GLN A 258 2.74 -5.92 9.92
N THR A 259 2.05 -6.91 10.51
CA THR A 259 2.58 -7.66 11.66
C THR A 259 3.87 -8.39 11.29
N SER A 260 3.93 -8.99 10.09
CA SER A 260 5.15 -9.63 9.57
C SER A 260 6.28 -8.62 9.36
N PHE A 261 5.94 -7.38 8.97
CA PHE A 261 6.91 -6.29 8.85
C PHE A 261 7.44 -5.83 10.21
N PHE A 262 6.64 -5.81 11.28
CA PHE A 262 7.15 -5.60 12.64
C PHE A 262 8.25 -6.62 12.99
N VAL A 263 7.98 -7.92 12.76
CA VAL A 263 8.95 -9.00 13.01
C VAL A 263 10.21 -8.81 12.16
N ALA A 264 10.05 -8.52 10.86
CA ALA A 264 11.18 -8.28 9.98
C ALA A 264 12.05 -7.10 10.47
N ASN A 265 11.44 -6.01 10.92
CA ASN A 265 12.16 -4.83 11.42
C ASN A 265 12.99 -5.17 12.66
N GLN A 266 12.46 -5.99 13.58
CA GLN A 266 13.17 -6.41 14.77
C GLN A 266 14.44 -7.21 14.45
N HIS A 267 14.38 -8.10 13.45
CA HIS A 267 15.51 -8.96 13.12
C HIS A 267 16.50 -8.33 12.13
N LEU A 268 16.02 -7.58 11.15
CA LEU A 268 16.84 -7.09 10.05
C LEU A 268 17.21 -5.61 10.16
N SER A 269 16.52 -4.81 10.98
CA SER A 269 16.59 -3.33 11.04
C SER A 269 15.90 -2.62 9.88
N GLN A 270 15.43 -1.38 10.10
CA GLN A 270 14.73 -0.58 9.08
C GLN A 270 15.60 -0.32 7.84
N THR A 271 16.90 -0.15 8.05
CA THR A 271 17.89 0.07 7.00
C THR A 271 17.98 -1.08 5.99
N VAL A 272 17.48 -2.27 6.35
CA VAL A 272 17.49 -3.46 5.48
C VAL A 272 16.08 -3.81 4.99
N THR A 273 15.07 -3.71 5.86
CA THR A 273 13.70 -4.13 5.54
C THR A 273 12.97 -3.22 4.57
N PHE A 274 13.10 -1.89 4.69
CA PHE A 274 12.37 -0.93 3.85
C PHE A 274 12.70 -1.06 2.35
N PRO A 275 13.98 -1.18 1.94
CA PRO A 275 14.31 -1.44 0.54
C PRO A 275 13.75 -2.77 0.02
N ILE A 276 13.74 -3.81 0.84
CA ILE A 276 13.22 -5.13 0.45
C ILE A 276 11.69 -5.05 0.27
N ILE A 277 10.97 -4.54 1.27
CA ILE A 277 9.49 -4.57 1.31
C ILE A 277 8.85 -3.57 0.35
N SER A 278 9.50 -2.45 0.05
CA SER A 278 8.94 -1.44 -0.85
C SER A 278 8.80 -1.94 -2.30
N GLN A 279 9.62 -2.90 -2.73
CA GLN A 279 9.69 -3.30 -4.14
C GLN A 279 9.53 -4.79 -4.41
N MET A 280 9.88 -5.68 -3.47
CA MET A 280 9.72 -7.12 -3.66
C MET A 280 8.27 -7.60 -3.86
N PRO A 281 7.26 -7.08 -3.12
CA PRO A 281 5.87 -7.45 -3.38
C PRO A 281 5.42 -7.14 -4.82
N GLY A 282 5.95 -6.07 -5.42
CA GLY A 282 5.71 -5.73 -6.82
C GLY A 282 6.25 -6.77 -7.80
N CYS A 283 7.39 -7.41 -7.48
CA CYS A 283 7.92 -8.52 -8.29
C CYS A 283 7.01 -9.75 -8.23
N ILE A 284 6.48 -10.07 -7.05
CA ILE A 284 5.56 -11.21 -6.86
C ILE A 284 4.24 -10.94 -7.60
N ALA A 285 3.68 -9.73 -7.43
CA ALA A 285 2.47 -9.32 -8.13
C ALA A 285 2.64 -9.40 -9.66
N ALA A 286 3.77 -8.92 -10.19
CA ALA A 286 4.01 -8.98 -11.62
C ALA A 286 4.24 -10.41 -12.13
N ALA A 287 4.92 -11.27 -11.37
CA ALA A 287 5.03 -12.69 -11.71
C ALA A 287 3.64 -13.34 -11.79
N TRP A 288 2.75 -13.02 -10.83
CA TRP A 288 1.37 -13.48 -10.83
C TRP A 288 0.59 -12.98 -12.06
N SER A 289 0.71 -11.70 -12.42
CA SER A 289 0.11 -11.13 -13.64
C SER A 289 0.58 -11.79 -14.93
N ILE A 290 1.84 -12.22 -15.02
CA ILE A 290 2.36 -12.95 -16.18
C ILE A 290 1.79 -14.38 -16.23
N PHE A 291 1.96 -15.14 -15.16
CA PHE A 291 1.71 -16.58 -15.17
C PHE A 291 0.22 -16.92 -15.12
N TYR A 292 -0.54 -16.19 -14.29
CA TYR A 292 -1.96 -16.46 -14.08
C TYR A 292 -2.83 -15.70 -15.09
N PHE A 293 -2.75 -14.37 -15.09
CA PHE A 293 -3.65 -13.54 -15.89
C PHE A 293 -3.23 -13.39 -17.36
N ARG A 294 -1.95 -13.61 -17.68
CA ARG A 294 -1.39 -13.44 -19.04
C ARG A 294 -1.71 -12.07 -19.65
N GLU A 295 -1.80 -11.06 -18.79
CA GLU A 295 -2.13 -9.66 -19.13
C GLU A 295 -0.97 -8.97 -19.83
N ILE A 296 0.26 -9.28 -19.43
CA ILE A 296 1.46 -8.64 -19.99
C ILE A 296 1.80 -9.35 -21.30
N ARG A 297 1.61 -8.64 -22.42
CA ARG A 297 1.95 -9.12 -23.77
C ARG A 297 2.99 -8.21 -24.42
N GLY A 298 3.78 -8.79 -25.32
CA GLY A 298 4.80 -8.10 -26.10
C GLY A 298 6.22 -8.27 -25.57
N LYS A 299 7.16 -8.57 -26.48
CA LYS A 299 8.58 -8.84 -26.15
C LYS A 299 9.25 -7.70 -25.38
N ARG A 300 8.92 -6.44 -25.71
CA ARG A 300 9.48 -5.25 -25.04
C ARG A 300 9.04 -5.15 -23.58
N ASN A 301 7.77 -5.41 -23.28
CA ASN A 301 7.25 -5.39 -21.91
C ASN A 301 7.84 -6.53 -21.08
N PHE A 302 7.99 -7.72 -21.66
CA PHE A 302 8.68 -8.84 -21.01
C PHE A 302 10.16 -8.54 -20.72
N MET A 303 10.89 -7.95 -21.68
CA MET A 303 12.29 -7.57 -21.45
C MET A 303 12.43 -6.50 -20.36
N LEU A 304 11.58 -5.46 -20.39
CA LEU A 304 11.56 -4.40 -19.37
C LEU A 304 11.24 -4.96 -17.98
N LEU A 305 10.23 -5.83 -17.91
CA LEU A 305 9.82 -6.43 -16.66
C LEU A 305 10.87 -7.40 -16.10
N GLY A 306 11.47 -8.23 -16.95
CA GLY A 306 12.57 -9.11 -16.57
C GLY A 306 13.79 -8.34 -16.08
N ALA A 307 14.14 -7.24 -16.75
CA ALA A 307 15.20 -6.34 -16.30
C ALA A 307 14.87 -5.69 -14.94
N ALA A 308 13.66 -5.16 -14.78
CA ALA A 308 13.20 -4.55 -13.53
C ALA A 308 13.25 -5.55 -12.37
N MET A 309 12.71 -6.76 -12.56
CA MET A 309 12.76 -7.84 -11.58
C MET A 309 14.19 -8.22 -11.22
N SER A 310 15.07 -8.40 -12.21
CA SER A 310 16.46 -8.78 -11.98
C SER A 310 17.21 -7.73 -11.17
N ILE A 311 17.04 -6.45 -11.52
CA ILE A 311 17.67 -5.33 -10.81
C ILE A 311 17.12 -5.23 -9.38
N THR A 312 15.79 -5.31 -9.20
CA THR A 312 15.18 -5.26 -7.87
C THR A 312 15.62 -6.43 -6.98
N ILE A 313 15.61 -7.66 -7.50
CA ILE A 313 16.02 -8.85 -6.75
C ILE A 313 17.49 -8.74 -6.36
N THR A 314 18.35 -8.32 -7.29
CA THR A 314 19.77 -8.08 -7.00
C THR A 314 19.93 -7.03 -5.91
N GLY A 315 19.20 -5.91 -6.00
CA GLY A 315 19.20 -4.87 -4.97
C GLY A 315 18.76 -5.38 -3.60
N ALA A 316 17.66 -6.15 -3.54
CA ALA A 316 17.17 -6.75 -2.31
C ALA A 316 18.17 -7.73 -1.68
N VAL A 317 18.84 -8.55 -2.50
CA VAL A 317 19.91 -9.46 -2.05
C VAL A 317 21.10 -8.65 -1.50
N LEU A 318 21.56 -7.61 -2.19
CA LEU A 318 22.66 -6.75 -1.72
C LEU A 318 22.31 -6.08 -0.38
N VAL A 319 21.09 -5.54 -0.24
CA VAL A 319 20.61 -4.96 1.02
C VAL A 319 20.53 -6.02 2.12
N GLY A 320 20.01 -7.22 1.84
CA GLY A 320 19.96 -8.31 2.81
C GLY A 320 21.34 -8.76 3.29
N LEU A 321 22.27 -8.98 2.35
CA LEU A 321 23.65 -9.37 2.63
C LEU A 321 24.41 -8.30 3.42
N SER A 322 24.08 -7.02 3.21
CA SER A 322 24.70 -5.89 3.92
C SER A 322 24.56 -5.98 5.44
N LYS A 323 23.58 -6.74 5.95
CA LYS A 323 23.37 -6.92 7.39
C LYS A 323 24.52 -7.67 8.06
N ASN A 324 25.09 -8.67 7.39
CA ASN A 324 26.03 -9.62 8.01
C ASN A 324 27.42 -9.64 7.36
N ILE A 325 27.53 -9.32 6.07
CA ILE A 325 28.81 -9.34 5.35
C ILE A 325 29.56 -8.04 5.59
N LYS A 326 30.83 -8.15 6.01
CA LYS A 326 31.82 -7.07 5.98
C LYS A 326 32.84 -7.38 4.89
N PHE A 327 33.19 -6.38 4.10
CA PHE A 327 34.34 -6.40 3.21
C PHE A 327 35.46 -5.57 3.83
#